data_AF-A0A9C8UKD4-F1
#
_entry.id   AF-A0A9C8UKD4-F1
#
_cell.length_a   1.000
_cell.length_b   1.000
_cell.length_c   1.000
_cell.angle_alpha   90.00
_cell.angle_beta   90.00
_cell.angle_gamma   90.00
#
_symmetry.space_group_name_H-M   'P 1'
#
loop_
_entity.id
_entity.type
_entity.pdbx_description
1 polymer ?
#
loop_
_entity_poly.entity_id
_entity_poly.type
_entity_poly.pdbx_seq_one_letter_code
_entity_poly.pdbx_strand_id
1 'polypeptide(L)' 'QDFSDQNSALALLEQALRSKAQADAAAAGAADIQVTAQRDIRTAGVENREVFIEAIVTVEATGRPRVAVG' A
#
# COMPACT_ATOMS: atom_id res chain seq x y z
N GLN A 1 -0.77 1.67 -16.99
CA GLN A 1 -1.51 2.94 -17.06
C GLN A 1 -0.50 4.03 -16.79
N ASP A 2 -0.55 5.11 -17.56
CA ASP A 2 0.34 6.25 -17.39
C ASP A 2 -0.34 7.33 -16.55
N PHE A 3 0.46 8.07 -15.79
CA PHE A 3 -0.01 9.14 -14.90
C PHE A 3 0.81 10.40 -15.12
N SER A 4 0.15 11.55 -15.07
CA SER A 4 0.79 12.86 -15.20
C SER A 4 1.38 13.38 -13.89
N ASP A 5 1.03 12.76 -12.76
CA ASP A 5 1.50 13.15 -11.43
C ASP A 5 1.74 11.92 -10.53
N GLN A 6 2.72 12.05 -9.63
CA GLN A 6 3.12 10.97 -8.73
C GLN A 6 2.00 10.55 -7.78
N ASN A 7 1.13 11.47 -7.36
CA ASN A 7 0.15 11.21 -6.31
C ASN A 7 -0.92 10.26 -6.84
N SER A 8 -1.39 10.49 -8.06
CA SER A 8 -2.33 9.59 -8.76
C SER A 8 -1.72 8.20 -8.96
N ALA A 9 -0.46 8.12 -9.40
CA ALA A 9 0.24 6.85 -9.59
C ALA A 9 0.37 6.06 -8.28
N LEU A 10 0.84 6.72 -7.21
CA LEU A 10 1.03 6.10 -5.90
C LEU A 10 -0.29 5.74 -5.22
N ALA A 11 -1.35 6.52 -5.44
CA ALA A 11 -2.68 6.20 -4.94
C ALA A 11 -3.25 4.92 -5.58
N LEU A 12 -3.12 4.77 -6.90
CA LEU A 12 -3.55 3.54 -7.57
C LEU A 12 -2.71 2.34 -7.10
N LEU A 13 -1.39 2.50 -7.02
CA LEU A 13 -0.49 1.44 -6.55
C LEU A 13 -0.87 0.99 -5.14
N GLU A 14 -1.05 1.94 -4.22
CA GLU A 14 -1.45 1.61 -2.84
C GLU A 14 -2.81 0.92 -2.80
N GLN A 15 -3.80 1.39 -3.57
CA GLN A 15 -5.11 0.75 -3.62
C GLN A 15 -5.01 -0.70 -4.07
N ALA A 16 -4.23 -0.97 -5.14
CA ALA A 16 -4.01 -2.33 -5.63
C ALA A 16 -3.33 -3.22 -4.57
N LEU A 17 -2.30 -2.70 -3.90
CA LEU A 17 -1.60 -3.41 -2.83
C LEU A 17 -2.49 -3.68 -1.61
N ARG A 18 -3.34 -2.72 -1.22
CA ARG A 18 -4.35 -2.89 -0.15
C ARG A 18 -5.34 -3.99 -0.47
N SER A 19 -5.91 -3.98 -1.67
CA SER A 19 -6.83 -5.05 -2.10
C SER A 19 -6.15 -6.42 -2.07
N LYS A 20 -4.89 -6.49 -2.52
CA LYS A 20 -4.12 -7.73 -2.49
C LYS A 20 -3.83 -8.21 -1.06
N ALA A 21 -3.28 -7.35 -0.20
CA ALA A 21 -2.95 -7.70 1.17
C ALA A 21 -4.19 -8.12 1.97
N GLN A 22 -5.31 -7.44 1.78
CA GLN A 22 -6.59 -7.80 2.41
C GLN A 22 -7.08 -9.18 1.94
N ALA A 23 -7.01 -9.46 0.64
CA ALA A 23 -7.41 -10.75 0.07
C ALA A 23 -6.52 -11.88 0.60
N ASP A 24 -5.21 -11.66 0.65
CA ASP A 24 -4.25 -12.64 1.16
C ASP A 24 -4.50 -12.94 2.65
N ALA A 25 -4.74 -11.91 3.48
CA ALA A 25 -5.08 -12.09 4.89
C ALA A 25 -6.42 -12.81 5.10
N ALA A 26 -7.44 -12.49 4.29
CA ALA A 26 -8.74 -13.15 4.35
C ALA A 26 -8.64 -14.63 3.95
N ALA A 27 -7.88 -14.94 2.91
CA ALA A 27 -7.61 -16.30 2.45
C ALA A 27 -6.82 -17.12 3.49
N ALA A 28 -5.95 -16.46 4.27
CA ALA A 28 -5.27 -17.06 5.42
C ALA A 28 -6.18 -17.30 6.64
N GLY A 29 -7.47 -16.96 6.56
CA GLY A 29 -8.44 -17.20 7.61
C GLY A 29 -8.45 -16.12 8.70
N ALA A 30 -7.79 -14.97 8.48
CA ALA A 30 -7.83 -13.87 9.41
C ALA A 30 -9.24 -13.23 9.48
N ALA A 31 -9.66 -12.87 10.69
CA ALA A 31 -10.78 -12.00 11.00
C ALA A 31 -10.27 -10.64 11.49
N ASP A 32 -11.17 -9.66 11.54
CA ASP A 32 -10.87 -8.29 11.98
C ASP A 32 -9.65 -7.69 11.27
N ILE A 33 -9.57 -7.88 9.95
CA ILE A 33 -8.40 -7.49 9.15
C ILE A 33 -8.26 -5.96 9.17
N GLN A 34 -7.11 -5.50 9.64
CA GLN A 34 -6.67 -4.11 9.56
C GLN A 34 -5.56 -4.01 8.52
N VAL A 35 -5.68 -3.00 7.65
CA VAL A 35 -4.71 -2.74 6.60
C VAL A 35 -4.07 -1.38 6.84
N THR A 36 -2.74 -1.36 6.89
CA THR A 36 -1.93 -0.14 6.99
C THR A 36 -1.12 0.01 5.71
N ALA A 37 -0.83 1.26 5.35
CA ALA A 37 0.00 1.58 4.20
C ALA A 37 0.99 2.67 4.57
N GLN A 38 2.24 2.49 4.16
CA GLN A 38 3.32 3.47 4.30
C GLN A 38 3.88 3.78 2.91
N ARG A 39 4.13 5.07 2.66
CA ARG A 39 4.83 5.54 1.47
C ARG A 39 6.13 6.17 1.89
N ASP A 40 7.22 5.67 1.35
CA ASP A 40 8.53 6.32 1.40
C ASP A 40 8.78 6.93 0.01
N ILE A 41 8.77 8.27 -0.07
CA ILE A 41 8.89 9.01 -1.32
C ILE A 41 10.22 9.76 -1.29
N ARG A 42 11.07 9.51 -2.27
CA ARG A 42 12.35 10.21 -2.43
C ARG A 42 12.22 11.27 -3.53
N THR A 43 12.49 12.51 -3.13
CA THR A 43 12.55 13.68 -4.01
C THR A 43 13.97 14.25 -4.03
N ALA A 44 14.29 15.01 -5.07
CA ALA A 44 15.51 15.80 -5.17
C ALA A 44 15.18 17.26 -5.52
N GLY A 45 15.87 18.20 -4.89
CA GLY A 45 15.80 19.62 -5.24
C GLY A 45 16.62 19.93 -6.48
N VAL A 46 15.99 20.43 -7.54
CA VAL A 46 16.64 20.88 -8.78
C VAL A 46 16.10 22.27 -9.11
N GLU A 47 16.98 23.27 -9.18
CA GLU A 47 16.64 24.65 -9.59
C GLU A 47 15.38 25.21 -8.87
N ASN A 48 15.35 25.13 -7.54
CA ASN A 48 14.22 25.52 -6.67
C ASN A 48 12.91 24.72 -6.87
N ARG A 49 12.97 23.52 -7.45
CA ARG A 49 11.83 22.61 -7.60
C ARG A 49 12.14 21.25 -7.00
N GLU A 50 11.19 20.65 -6.30
CA GLU A 50 11.29 19.24 -5.92
C GLU A 50 10.86 18.36 -7.08
N VAL A 51 11.71 17.39 -7.41
CA VAL A 51 11.51 16.42 -8.49
C VAL A 51 11.42 15.03 -7.87
N PHE A 52 10.41 14.26 -8.28
CA PHE A 52 10.27 12.86 -7.91
C PHE A 52 11.45 12.02 -8.43
N ILE A 53 12.03 11.18 -7.59
CA ILE A 53 13.05 10.22 -7.99
C ILE A 53 12.49 8.80 -7.96
N GLU A 54 11.98 8.39 -6.80
CA GLU A 54 11.38 7.07 -6.61
C GLU A 54 10.46 7.06 -5.40
N ALA A 55 9.67 6.00 -5.27
CA ALA A 55 8.90 5.75 -4.06
C ALA A 55 8.72 4.26 -3.82
N ILE A 56 8.68 3.88 -2.54
CA ILE A 56 8.34 2.54 -2.08
C ILE A 56 7.02 2.63 -1.33
N VAL A 57 6.06 1.79 -1.72
CA VAL A 57 4.78 1.64 -1.02
C VAL A 57 4.76 0.27 -0.35
N THR A 58 4.66 0.28 0.97
CA THR A 58 4.54 -0.93 1.79
C THR A 58 3.14 -0.99 2.35
N VAL A 59 2.45 -2.11 2.11
CA VAL A 59 1.12 -2.37 2.67
C VAL A 59 1.17 -3.62 3.52
N GLU A 60 0.65 -3.52 4.74
CA GLU A 60 0.59 -4.62 5.69
C GLU A 60 -0.88 -4.88 6.06
N ALA A 61 -1.29 -6.15 6.02
CA ALA A 61 -2.59 -6.59 6.49
C ALA A 61 -2.39 -7.50 7.70
N THR A 62 -3.00 -7.14 8.82
CA THR A 62 -2.96 -7.90 10.07
C THR A 62 -4.37 -8.28 10.48
N GLY A 63 -4.54 -9.41 11.16
CA GLY A 63 -5.84 -9.86 11.64
C GLY A 63 -5.72 -11.02 12.60
N ARG A 64 -6.79 -11.31 13.34
CA ARG A 64 -6.81 -12.40 14.31
C ARG A 64 -7.17 -13.71 13.62
N PRO A 65 -6.53 -14.86 13.93
CA PRO A 65 -6.96 -16.14 13.39
C PRO A 65 -8.42 -16.42 13.75
N ARG A 66 -9.22 -16.86 12.78
CA ARG A 66 -10.52 -17.46 13.12
C ARG A 66 -10.25 -18.81 13.78
N VAL A 67 -10.36 -18.88 15.10
CA VAL A 67 -10.47 -20.16 15.80
C VAL A 67 -11.75 -20.83 15.31
N ALA A 68 -11.59 -21.94 14.56
CA ALA A 68 -12.70 -22.84 14.32
C ALA A 68 -13.16 -23.36 15.68
N VAL A 69 -14.40 -23.04 16.07
CA VAL A 69 -15.05 -23.73 17.17
C VAL A 69 -15.28 -25.16 16.66
N GLY A 70 -14.44 -26.08 17.12
CA GLY A 70 -14.58 -27.51 16.85
C GLY A 70 -15.81 -28.09 17.54
#